data_AF-B9T7R8-F1
#
_entry.id   AF-B9T7R8-F1
#
_cell.length_a   1.000
_cell.length_b   1.000
_cell.length_c   1.000
_cell.angle_alpha   90.00
_cell.angle_beta   90.00
_cell.angle_gamma   90.00
#
_symmetry.space_group_name_H-M   'P 1'
#
loop_
_entity.id
_entity.type
_entity.pdbx_description
1 polymer ?
#
loop_
_entity_poly.entity_id
_entity_poly.type
_entity_poly.pdbx_seq_one_letter_code
_entity_poly.pdbx_strand_id
1 'polypeptide(L)'
;MRRFNYMVISDDKHRIMPTLQDRQNGQPLAYPEAVLLTHPKNSRLTGEVDDKYQYAMELKDSKVHGWIANDPPVGFWMIRPSDEFCSGGPTRQDLTSHTGPVVLSLLMLVR
;
A
#
# COMPACT_ATOMS: atom_id res chain seq x y z
N MET A 1 -16.17 6.01 -0.69
CA MET A 1 -14.99 5.31 -0.14
C MET A 1 -13.94 6.32 0.36
N ARG A 2 -14.27 7.14 1.38
CA ARG A 2 -13.39 8.21 1.91
C ARG A 2 -12.87 7.93 3.33
N ARG A 3 -13.09 6.72 3.87
CA ARG A 3 -12.94 6.45 5.30
C ARG A 3 -11.55 5.89 5.65
N PHE A 4 -11.02 4.99 4.83
CA PHE A 4 -9.72 4.36 5.05
C PHE A 4 -8.61 5.22 4.43
N ASN A 5 -7.86 5.92 5.28
CA ASN A 5 -6.79 6.83 4.88
C ASN A 5 -5.44 6.48 5.53
N TYR A 6 -5.42 5.50 6.42
CA TYR A 6 -4.22 5.04 7.10
C TYR A 6 -3.94 3.60 6.71
N MET A 7 -2.80 3.36 6.10
CA MET A 7 -2.33 2.04 5.66
C MET A 7 -1.37 1.48 6.71
N VAL A 8 -1.47 0.18 6.97
CA VAL A 8 -0.58 -0.58 7.87
C VAL A 8 -0.17 -1.87 7.18
N ILE A 9 1.10 -2.02 6.80
CA ILE A 9 1.62 -3.25 6.19
C ILE A 9 2.70 -3.93 7.04
N SER A 10 3.35 -3.19 7.94
CA SER A 10 4.21 -3.73 9.00
C SER A 10 4.31 -2.72 10.15
N ASP A 11 4.94 -3.12 11.26
CA ASP A 11 5.17 -2.26 12.43
C ASP A 11 6.01 -1.02 12.12
N ASP A 12 6.85 -1.08 11.08
CA ASP A 12 7.70 0.01 10.60
C ASP A 12 7.18 0.68 9.31
N LYS A 13 6.21 0.07 8.62
CA LYS A 13 5.61 0.61 7.39
C LYS A 13 4.11 0.80 7.59
N HIS A 14 3.78 1.93 8.18
CA HIS A 14 2.42 2.40 8.33
C HIS A 14 2.38 3.91 8.14
N ARG A 15 1.37 4.42 7.44
CA ARG A 15 1.31 5.85 7.09
C ARG A 15 -0.08 6.31 6.70
N ILE A 16 -0.28 7.63 6.77
CA ILE A 16 -1.36 8.28 6.03
C ILE A 16 -1.02 8.16 4.54
N MET A 17 -2.01 7.72 3.78
CA MET A 17 -1.82 7.40 2.38
C MET A 17 -2.38 8.51 1.48
N PRO A 18 -1.63 8.92 0.43
CA PRO A 18 -2.17 9.84 -0.55
C PRO A 18 -3.38 9.23 -1.26
N THR A 19 -4.29 10.09 -1.68
CA THR A 19 -5.43 9.67 -2.51
C THR A 19 -4.99 9.48 -3.96
N LEU A 20 -5.78 8.74 -4.74
CA LEU A 20 -5.56 8.63 -6.18
C LEU A 20 -5.57 9.99 -6.88
N GLN A 21 -6.40 10.93 -6.42
CA GLN A 21 -6.45 12.29 -6.95
C GLN A 21 -5.17 13.07 -6.64
N ASP A 22 -4.61 12.91 -5.43
CA ASP A 22 -3.33 13.54 -5.06
C ASP A 22 -2.20 13.04 -5.96
N ARG A 23 -2.18 11.74 -6.26
CA ARG A 23 -1.21 11.14 -7.19
C ARG A 23 -1.44 11.58 -8.64
N GLN A 24 -2.68 11.67 -9.10
CA GLN A 24 -3.00 12.14 -10.47
C GLN A 24 -2.60 13.60 -10.69
N ASN A 25 -2.72 14.44 -9.66
CA ASN A 25 -2.32 15.85 -9.69
C ASN A 25 -0.82 16.05 -9.39
N GLY A 26 -0.12 15.00 -8.96
CA GLY A 26 1.29 15.03 -8.67
C GLY A 26 2.14 15.16 -9.94
N GLN A 27 3.44 15.37 -9.74
CA GLN A 27 4.41 15.43 -10.82
C GLN A 27 5.09 14.05 -10.97
N PRO A 28 4.90 13.34 -12.09
CA PRO A 28 5.64 12.12 -12.37
C PRO A 28 7.15 12.39 -12.36
N LEU A 29 7.93 11.49 -11.75
CA LEU A 29 9.39 11.53 -11.77
C LEU A 29 9.95 10.72 -12.95
N ALA A 30 11.26 10.47 -12.95
CA ALA A 30 11.93 9.70 -14.00
C ALA A 30 11.35 8.28 -14.17
N TYR A 31 10.83 7.68 -13.09
CA TYR A 31 10.15 6.40 -13.11
C TYR A 31 8.64 6.61 -13.00
N PRO A 32 7.81 5.98 -13.87
CA PRO A 32 6.37 6.19 -13.89
C PRO A 32 5.66 5.70 -12.60
N GLU A 33 6.30 4.83 -11.84
CA GLU A 33 5.83 4.34 -10.55
C GLU A 33 6.01 5.35 -9.41
N ALA A 34 6.84 6.38 -9.59
CA ALA A 34 7.18 7.39 -8.60
C ALA A 34 6.59 8.75 -8.96
N VAL A 35 5.81 9.32 -8.05
CA VAL A 35 5.13 10.61 -8.24
C VAL A 35 5.41 11.54 -7.06
N LEU A 36 5.88 12.76 -7.34
CA LEU A 36 6.04 13.82 -6.36
C LEU A 36 4.69 14.47 -6.07
N LEU A 37 4.29 14.50 -4.80
CA LEU A 37 3.05 15.11 -4.35
C LEU A 37 3.23 16.63 -4.18
N THR A 38 2.71 17.41 -5.11
CA THR A 38 2.88 18.88 -5.11
C THR A 38 1.77 19.61 -4.35
N HIS A 39 0.51 19.18 -4.54
CA HIS A 39 -0.67 19.78 -3.92
C HIS A 39 -1.65 18.72 -3.39
N PRO A 40 -1.21 17.82 -2.48
CA PRO A 40 -2.09 16.80 -1.93
C PRO A 40 -3.16 17.43 -1.01
N LYS A 41 -4.32 16.77 -0.92
CA LYS A 41 -5.40 17.13 -0.01
C LYS A 41 -4.95 17.19 1.45
N ASN A 42 -4.03 16.31 1.84
CA ASN A 42 -3.36 16.39 3.13
C ASN A 42 -2.01 17.09 2.94
N SER A 43 -1.91 18.34 3.40
CA SER A 43 -0.71 19.17 3.26
C SER A 43 0.54 18.60 3.92
N ARG A 44 0.41 17.62 4.83
CA ARG A 44 1.57 16.92 5.41
C ARG A 44 2.32 16.06 4.40
N LEU A 45 1.66 15.66 3.31
CA LEU A 45 2.24 14.83 2.26
C LEU A 45 2.95 15.66 1.17
N THR A 46 2.91 16.99 1.26
CA THR A 46 3.50 17.87 0.25
C THR A 46 5.01 17.69 0.20
N GLY A 47 5.55 17.48 -1.00
CA GLY A 47 6.98 17.23 -1.23
C GLY A 47 7.40 15.78 -1.05
N GLU A 48 6.49 14.89 -0.63
CA GLU A 48 6.76 13.46 -0.56
C GLU A 48 6.66 12.80 -1.93
N VAL A 49 7.43 11.72 -2.12
CA VAL A 49 7.36 10.86 -3.30
C VAL A 49 6.53 9.62 -2.96
N ASP A 50 5.40 9.47 -3.64
CA ASP A 50 4.58 8.26 -3.62
C ASP A 50 5.12 7.27 -4.67
N ASP A 51 5.78 6.23 -4.21
CA ASP A 51 6.34 5.18 -5.06
C ASP A 51 5.61 3.85 -4.82
N LYS A 52 5.17 3.21 -5.91
CA LYS A 52 4.49 1.91 -5.90
C LYS A 52 5.21 0.85 -5.06
N TYR A 53 6.54 0.79 -5.13
CA TYR A 53 7.35 -0.25 -4.49
C TYR A 53 7.61 0.02 -3.01
N GLN A 54 7.25 1.19 -2.47
CA GLN A 54 7.24 1.44 -1.02
C GLN A 54 6.28 0.49 -0.28
N TYR A 55 5.30 -0.07 -0.99
CA TYR A 55 4.27 -0.95 -0.44
C TYR A 55 4.53 -2.44 -0.73
N ALA A 56 5.75 -2.75 -1.19
CA ALA A 56 6.20 -4.12 -1.36
C ALA A 56 6.72 -4.69 -0.02
N MET A 57 6.48 -5.99 0.15
CA MET A 57 7.02 -6.76 1.27
C MET A 57 7.36 -8.18 0.82
N GLU A 58 8.31 -8.81 1.52
CA GLU A 58 8.60 -10.22 1.32
C GLU A 58 7.38 -11.08 1.69
N LEU A 59 7.18 -12.16 0.93
CA LEU A 59 6.04 -13.05 1.15
C LEU A 59 5.97 -13.55 2.59
N LYS A 60 7.10 -13.96 3.16
CA LYS A 60 7.22 -14.47 4.54
C LYS A 60 6.71 -13.49 5.61
N ASP A 61 6.77 -12.20 5.32
CA ASP A 61 6.41 -11.11 6.24
C ASP A 61 4.99 -10.56 5.97
N SER A 62 4.40 -10.85 4.81
CA SER A 62 3.09 -10.34 4.38
C SER A 62 1.87 -11.10 4.89
N LYS A 63 1.96 -11.60 6.13
CA LYS A 63 0.89 -12.38 6.76
C LYS A 63 -0.33 -11.54 7.12
N VAL A 64 -0.15 -10.29 7.55
CA VAL A 64 -1.24 -9.40 7.94
C VAL A 64 -0.94 -7.99 7.48
N HIS A 65 -1.86 -7.39 6.74
CA HIS A 65 -1.80 -6.00 6.32
C HIS A 65 -3.20 -5.45 6.09
N GLY A 66 -3.37 -4.14 6.17
CA GLY A 66 -4.69 -3.57 6.16
C GLY A 66 -4.71 -2.05 6.23
N TRP A 67 -5.90 -1.54 6.52
CA TRP A 67 -6.14 -0.12 6.61
C TRP A 67 -7.05 0.20 7.77
N ILE A 68 -6.89 1.42 8.27
CA ILE A 68 -7.65 1.98 9.38
C ILE A 68 -8.38 3.24 8.90
N ALA A 69 -9.60 3.39 9.39
CA ALA A 69 -10.41 4.59 9.33
C ALA A 69 -10.58 5.14 10.74
N ASN A 70 -10.58 6.46 10.88
CA ASN A 70 -10.75 7.10 12.19
C ASN A 70 -12.22 7.39 12.54
N ASP A 71 -13.09 7.54 11.54
CA ASP A 71 -14.49 7.89 11.73
C ASP A 71 -15.43 7.12 10.77
N PRO A 72 -16.16 6.11 11.26
CA PRO A 72 -16.00 5.48 12.58
C PRO A 72 -14.62 4.78 12.73
N PRO A 73 -14.14 4.51 13.95
CA PRO A 73 -12.86 3.83 14.17
C PRO A 73 -12.96 2.35 13.80
N VAL A 74 -12.74 2.05 12.52
CA VAL A 74 -12.84 0.71 11.95
C VAL A 74 -11.62 0.38 11.12
N GLY A 75 -11.22 -0.88 11.10
CA GLY A 75 -10.13 -1.37 10.26
C GLY A 75 -10.60 -2.51 9.37
N PHE A 76 -9.92 -2.71 8.24
CA PHE A 76 -10.03 -3.92 7.45
C PHE A 76 -8.65 -4.51 7.22
N TRP A 77 -8.56 -5.84 7.29
CA TRP A 77 -7.30 -6.57 7.27
C TRP A 77 -7.39 -7.71 6.26
N MET A 78 -6.32 -7.91 5.51
CA MET A 78 -6.04 -9.12 4.77
C MET A 78 -5.15 -10.00 5.65
N ILE A 79 -5.57 -11.25 5.85
CA ILE A 79 -4.82 -12.22 6.65
C ILE A 79 -4.50 -13.40 5.75
N ARG A 80 -3.20 -13.71 5.65
CA ARG A 80 -2.69 -14.87 4.94
C ARG A 80 -2.15 -15.90 5.93
N PRO A 81 -2.88 -17.01 6.16
CA PRO A 81 -2.47 -18.02 7.13
C PRO A 81 -1.39 -18.98 6.61
N SER A 82 -1.22 -19.09 5.29
CA SER A 82 -0.26 -19.99 4.64
C SER A 82 0.32 -19.36 3.38
N ASP A 83 1.56 -19.70 3.08
CA ASP A 83 2.25 -19.30 1.85
C ASP A 83 2.39 -20.48 0.85
N GLU A 84 1.79 -21.64 1.13
CA GLU A 84 1.91 -22.86 0.31
C GLU A 84 1.40 -22.69 -1.13
N PHE A 85 0.45 -21.77 -1.32
CA PHE A 85 -0.11 -21.43 -2.63
C PHE A 85 0.70 -20.34 -3.37
N CYS A 86 1.73 -19.78 -2.72
CA CYS A 86 2.58 -18.76 -3.31
C CYS A 86 3.81 -19.40 -3.95
N SER A 87 4.16 -18.91 -5.14
CA SER A 87 5.37 -19.32 -5.86
C SER A 87 6.48 -18.28 -5.74
N GLY A 88 7.73 -18.71 -5.90
CA GLY A 88 8.92 -17.84 -5.83
C GLY A 88 9.61 -17.77 -4.47
N GLY A 89 9.10 -18.49 -3.48
CA GLY A 89 9.76 -18.66 -2.18
C GLY A 89 9.60 -17.48 -1.21
N PRO A 90 10.12 -17.60 0.02
CA PRO A 90 9.83 -16.67 1.12
C PRO A 90 10.34 -15.24 0.91
N THR A 91 11.42 -15.05 0.14
CA THR A 91 12.07 -13.75 -0.10
C THR A 91 11.51 -12.99 -1.30
N ARG A 92 10.53 -13.57 -2.01
CA ARG A 92 9.87 -12.89 -3.12
C ARG A 92 9.14 -11.64 -2.60
N GLN A 93 9.36 -10.51 -3.27
CA GLN A 93 8.66 -9.26 -3.01
C GLN A 93 7.32 -9.25 -3.75
N ASP A 94 6.24 -8.94 -3.03
CA ASP A 94 4.92 -8.71 -3.60
C ASP A 94 4.28 -7.45 -3.02
N LEU A 95 3.37 -6.85 -3.79
CA LEU A 95 2.66 -5.64 -3.38
C LEU A 95 1.54 -5.99 -2.40
N THR A 96 1.48 -5.24 -1.31
CA THR A 96 0.46 -5.40 -0.25
C THR A 96 -0.66 -4.37 -0.36
N SER A 97 -0.33 -3.16 -0.78
CA SER A 97 -1.25 -2.02 -0.91
C SER A 97 -0.94 -1.20 -2.16
N HIS A 98 -1.87 -0.31 -2.52
CA HIS A 98 -1.67 0.68 -3.57
C HIS A 98 -2.16 2.06 -3.09
N THR A 99 -1.97 3.10 -3.90
CA THR A 99 -2.46 4.45 -3.62
C THR A 99 -3.99 4.47 -3.50
N GLY A 100 -4.51 5.16 -2.47
CA GLY A 100 -5.93 5.04 -2.07
C GLY A 100 -6.24 3.70 -1.36
N PRO A 101 -7.45 3.50 -0.82
CA PRO A 101 -7.76 2.37 0.07
C PRO A 101 -7.88 1.02 -0.67
N VAL A 102 -6.75 0.52 -1.15
CA VAL A 102 -6.62 -0.70 -1.95
C VAL A 102 -5.69 -1.65 -1.21
N VAL A 103 -6.20 -2.84 -0.89
CA VAL A 103 -5.39 -3.97 -0.43
C VAL A 103 -5.24 -4.95 -1.57
N LEU A 104 -4.01 -5.42 -1.74
CA LEU A 104 -3.65 -6.43 -2.71
C LEU A 104 -3.34 -7.74 -1.98
N SER A 105 -3.83 -8.83 -2.54
CA SER A 105 -3.40 -10.19 -2.21
C SER A 105 -3.13 -10.89 -3.53
N LEU A 106 -1.86 -10.91 -3.92
CA LEU A 106 -1.41 -11.51 -5.16
C LEU A 106 -1.34 -13.03 -4.96
N LEU A 107 -2.24 -13.75 -5.63
CA LEU A 107 -2.20 -15.20 -5.75
C LEU A 107 -1.55 -15.55 -7.10
N MET A 108 -0.43 -16.26 -7.07
CA MET A 108 0.13 -16.84 -8.28
C MET A 108 -0.09 -18.35 -8.27
N LEU A 109 -1.13 -18.78 -9.01
CA LEU A 109 -1.39 -20.20 -9.26
C LEU A 109 -0.24 -20.79 -10.08
N VAL A 110 0.40 -21.83 -9.53
CA VAL A 110 1.24 -22.74 -10.31
C VAL A 110 0.29 -23.73 -10.98
N ARG A 111 0.35 -23.84 -12.31
CA ARG A 111 -0.38 -24.86 -13.07
C ARG A 111 0.28 -26.21 -12.93
#